data_AF-A0A4Y8W9A6-F1
#
_entry.id   AF-A0A4Y8W9A6-F1
#
_cell.length_a   1.000
_cell.length_b   1.000
_cell.length_c   1.000
_cell.angle_alpha   90.00
_cell.angle_beta   90.00
_cell.angle_gamma   90.00
#
_symmetry.space_group_name_H-M   'P 1'
#
loop_
_entity.id
_entity.type
_entity.pdbx_description
1 polymer ?
#
loop_
_entity_poly.entity_id
_entity_poly.type
_entity_poly.pdbx_seq_one_letter_code
_entity_poly.pdbx_strand_id
1 'polypeptide(L)'
;RIKRAVPLIPPRTNAAYWERYHPRNLAVACQELYGSNKYWKSKYGYHKRLLSETAMHRFKKLLGNSLSLRSYNAQVGEAYAMVKALNKMTELGMPETSLIK
;
A
#
# COMPACT_ATOMS: atom_id res chain seq x y z
N ARG A 1 -22.95 -17.05 6.98
CA ARG A 1 -22.66 -15.70 7.56
C ARG A 1 -22.05 -14.82 6.48
N ILE A 2 -22.65 -13.68 6.14
CA ILE A 2 -22.11 -12.76 5.13
C ILE A 2 -20.88 -12.05 5.73
N LYS A 3 -19.72 -12.18 5.09
CA LYS A 3 -18.47 -11.52 5.52
C LYS A 3 -18.50 -10.06 5.04
N ARG A 4 -18.34 -9.08 5.94
CA ARG A 4 -18.36 -7.62 5.63
C ARG A 4 -16.97 -7.04 5.30
N ALA A 5 -16.10 -7.82 4.66
CA ALA A 5 -14.76 -7.37 4.32
C ALA A 5 -14.74 -6.70 2.93
N VAL A 6 -13.91 -5.67 2.76
CA VAL A 6 -13.65 -5.07 1.44
C VAL A 6 -12.41 -5.72 0.84
N PRO A 7 -12.45 -6.21 -0.42
CA PRO A 7 -11.26 -6.73 -1.05
C PRO A 7 -10.22 -5.61 -1.20
N LEU A 8 -9.01 -5.83 -0.68
CA LEU A 8 -7.90 -4.86 -0.74
C LEU A 8 -6.74 -5.33 -1.63
N ILE A 9 -6.72 -6.62 -1.99
CA ILE A 9 -5.72 -7.21 -2.89
C ILE A 9 -6.41 -7.48 -4.24
N PRO A 10 -5.85 -6.98 -5.35
CA PRO A 10 -6.40 -7.27 -6.66
C PRO A 10 -6.27 -8.77 -6.95
N PRO A 11 -7.31 -9.40 -7.53
CA PRO A 11 -7.19 -10.75 -8.04
C PRO A 11 -6.13 -10.84 -9.18
N ARG A 12 -5.52 -12.02 -9.30
CA ARG A 12 -4.64 -12.35 -10.42
C ARG A 12 -5.45 -12.41 -11.73
N THR A 13 -4.78 -12.25 -12.86
CA THR A 13 -5.38 -12.52 -14.17
C THR A 13 -5.98 -13.93 -14.18
N ASN A 14 -7.22 -14.07 -14.65
CA ASN A 14 -8.00 -15.32 -14.67
C ASN A 14 -8.31 -15.91 -13.28
N ALA A 15 -8.42 -15.07 -12.25
CA ALA A 15 -8.84 -15.54 -10.93
C ALA A 15 -10.24 -16.16 -10.97
N ALA A 16 -10.35 -17.43 -10.56
CA ALA A 16 -11.66 -18.06 -10.38
C ALA A 16 -12.43 -17.48 -9.18
N TYR A 17 -13.76 -17.54 -9.29
CA TYR A 17 -14.68 -17.28 -8.19
C TYR A 17 -14.46 -18.26 -7.04
N TRP A 18 -14.63 -17.78 -5.82
CA TRP A 18 -14.67 -18.60 -4.62
C TRP A 18 -16.12 -18.96 -4.25
N GLU A 19 -16.28 -19.62 -3.10
CA GLU A 19 -17.56 -19.88 -2.45
C GLU A 19 -18.54 -18.70 -2.57
N ARG A 20 -19.82 -19.02 -2.71
CA ARG A 20 -20.87 -18.01 -2.89
C ARG A 20 -20.82 -17.01 -1.72
N TYR A 21 -20.96 -15.72 -2.04
CA TYR A 21 -20.86 -14.59 -1.11
C TYR A 21 -19.46 -14.27 -0.56
N HIS A 22 -18.40 -14.87 -1.09
CA HIS A 22 -17.05 -14.46 -0.69
C HIS A 22 -16.75 -13.03 -1.16
N PRO A 23 -16.26 -12.11 -0.30
CA PRO A 23 -16.02 -10.71 -0.68
C PRO A 23 -15.04 -10.51 -1.83
N ARG A 24 -14.13 -11.48 -2.06
CA ARG A 24 -13.22 -11.52 -3.21
C ARG A 24 -13.95 -11.56 -4.55
N ASN A 25 -15.14 -12.17 -4.61
CA ASN A 25 -15.88 -12.35 -5.86
C ASN A 25 -16.30 -11.02 -6.48
N LEU A 26 -16.49 -9.96 -5.67
CA LEU A 26 -16.72 -8.60 -6.18
C LEU A 26 -15.52 -8.07 -6.97
N ALA A 27 -14.30 -8.35 -6.53
CA ALA A 27 -13.09 -7.94 -7.22
C ALA A 27 -12.87 -8.72 -8.52
N VAL A 28 -13.15 -10.03 -8.50
CA VAL A 28 -13.09 -10.90 -9.69
C VAL A 28 -14.09 -10.44 -10.75
N ALA A 29 -15.35 -10.20 -10.36
CA ALA A 29 -16.38 -9.70 -11.27
C ALA A 29 -16.02 -8.31 -11.85
N CYS A 30 -15.42 -7.41 -11.05
CA CYS A 30 -14.94 -6.14 -11.57
C CYS A 30 -13.81 -6.34 -12.59
N GLN A 31 -12.89 -7.29 -12.35
CA GLN A 31 -11.80 -7.54 -13.28
C GLN A 31 -12.31 -8.12 -14.61
N GLU A 32 -13.26 -9.05 -14.57
CA GLU A 32 -13.89 -9.63 -15.76
C GLU A 32 -14.68 -8.58 -16.54
N LEU A 33 -15.48 -7.76 -15.87
CA LEU A 33 -16.33 -6.74 -16.51
C LEU A 33 -15.52 -5.63 -17.20
N TYR A 34 -14.43 -5.17 -16.57
CA TYR A 34 -13.64 -4.03 -17.08
C TYR A 34 -12.34 -4.45 -17.77
N GLY A 35 -12.09 -5.76 -17.92
CA GLY A 35 -10.87 -6.33 -18.50
C GLY A 35 -9.57 -5.98 -17.75
N SER A 36 -9.66 -5.31 -16.60
CA SER A 36 -8.49 -4.84 -15.85
C SER A 36 -8.85 -4.53 -14.39
N ASN A 37 -7.82 -4.45 -13.55
CA ASN A 37 -7.97 -4.04 -12.15
C ASN A 37 -8.07 -2.51 -11.98
N LYS A 38 -8.04 -1.69 -13.05
CA LYS A 38 -7.94 -0.22 -12.94
C LYS A 38 -9.15 0.38 -12.23
N TYR A 39 -10.36 0.01 -12.66
CA TYR A 39 -11.60 0.48 -12.05
C TYR A 39 -11.70 0.05 -10.59
N TRP A 40 -11.44 -1.23 -10.31
CA TRP A 40 -11.46 -1.77 -8.94
C TRP A 40 -10.43 -1.06 -8.04
N LYS A 41 -9.20 -0.85 -8.51
CA LYS A 41 -8.13 -0.16 -7.75
C LYS A 41 -8.54 1.24 -7.34
N SER A 42 -9.19 1.98 -8.23
CA SER A 42 -9.69 3.33 -7.97
C SER A 42 -10.87 3.31 -7.00
N LYS A 43 -11.90 2.50 -7.29
CA LYS A 43 -13.14 2.43 -6.51
C LYS A 43 -12.96 1.93 -5.08
N TYR A 44 -12.07 0.96 -4.86
CA TYR A 44 -11.86 0.30 -3.58
C TYR A 44 -10.61 0.78 -2.82
N GLY A 45 -9.96 1.86 -3.28
CA GLY A 45 -8.91 2.53 -2.50
C GLY A 45 -7.55 1.81 -2.46
N TYR A 46 -7.21 1.01 -3.47
CA TYR A 46 -5.92 0.33 -3.56
C TYR A 46 -4.73 1.30 -3.50
N HIS A 47 -4.92 2.55 -3.95
CA HIS A 47 -3.88 3.59 -3.89
C HIS A 47 -3.34 3.83 -2.47
N LYS A 48 -4.18 3.77 -1.44
CA LYS A 48 -3.74 3.95 -0.04
C LYS A 48 -2.78 2.84 0.40
N ARG A 49 -3.11 1.59 0.05
CA ARG A 49 -2.24 0.43 0.32
C ARG A 49 -0.92 0.57 -0.43
N LEU A 50 -0.96 0.94 -1.70
CA LEU A 50 0.25 1.13 -2.50
C LEU A 50 1.17 2.18 -1.88
N LEU A 51 0.63 3.31 -1.42
CA LEU A 51 1.41 4.35 -0.72
C LEU A 51 2.11 3.81 0.53
N SER A 52 1.40 3.06 1.37
CA SER A 52 1.98 2.45 2.58
C SER A 52 3.03 1.39 2.24
N GLU A 53 2.79 0.55 1.23
CA GLU A 53 3.75 -0.46 0.76
C GLU A 53 5.01 0.20 0.20
N THR A 54 4.87 1.25 -0.61
CA THR A 54 6.00 2.02 -1.15
C THR A 54 6.77 2.75 -0.04
N ALA A 55 6.08 3.33 0.94
CA ALA A 55 6.74 3.96 2.09
C ALA A 55 7.55 2.93 2.90
N MET A 56 6.97 1.77 3.19
CA MET A 56 7.64 0.70 3.93
C MET A 56 8.79 0.08 3.13
N HIS A 57 8.65 -0.05 1.80
CA HIS A 57 9.74 -0.51 0.93
C HIS A 57 10.94 0.44 1.02
N ARG A 58 10.72 1.76 0.90
CA ARG A 58 11.77 2.77 1.02
C ARG A 58 12.41 2.76 2.41
N PHE A 59 11.59 2.71 3.46
CA PHE A 59 12.06 2.58 4.83
C PHE A 59 13.04 1.41 4.98
N LYS A 60 12.63 0.21 4.54
CA LYS A 60 13.47 -1.00 4.65
C LYS A 60 14.73 -0.95 3.81
N LYS A 61 14.65 -0.36 2.62
CA LYS A 61 15.79 -0.26 1.69
C LYS A 61 16.84 0.73 2.15
N LEU A 62 16.43 1.86 2.73
CA LEU A 62 17.34 2.94 3.09
C LEU A 62 17.82 2.85 4.54
N LEU A 63 16.95 2.40 5.45
CA LEU A 63 17.19 2.48 6.89
C LEU A 63 17.36 1.12 7.56
N GLY A 64 17.11 0.02 6.84
CA GLY A 64 17.26 -1.35 7.34
C GLY A 64 15.93 -2.06 7.61
N ASN A 65 16.01 -3.37 7.76
CA ASN A 65 14.84 -4.25 7.90
C ASN A 65 14.46 -4.56 9.37
N SER A 66 15.22 -4.06 10.34
CA SER A 66 15.08 -4.35 11.76
C SER A 66 15.28 -3.09 12.62
N LEU A 67 14.81 -3.16 13.86
CA LEU A 67 15.09 -2.18 14.91
C LEU A 67 16.21 -2.76 15.80
N SER A 68 17.21 -1.93 16.09
CA SER A 68 18.42 -2.34 16.81
C SER A 68 18.24 -2.30 18.33
N LEU A 69 17.36 -1.42 18.82
CA LEU A 69 17.17 -1.22 20.25
C LEU A 69 16.29 -2.32 20.87
N ARG A 70 16.57 -2.67 22.13
CA ARG A 70 15.92 -3.82 22.81
C ARG A 70 14.68 -3.47 23.64
N SER A 71 14.57 -2.22 24.10
CA SER A 71 13.41 -1.74 24.85
C SER A 71 12.32 -1.26 23.91
N TYR A 72 11.05 -1.57 24.19
CA TYR A 72 9.91 -1.16 23.36
C TYR A 72 9.87 0.35 23.14
N ASN A 73 9.98 1.15 24.20
CA ASN A 73 9.95 2.61 24.09
C ASN A 73 11.14 3.13 23.25
N ALA A 74 12.29 2.47 23.36
CA ALA A 74 13.46 2.80 22.55
C ALA A 74 13.23 2.45 21.06
N GLN A 75 12.64 1.30 20.77
CA GLN A 75 12.24 0.89 19.41
C GLN A 75 11.23 1.86 18.79
N VAL A 76 10.27 2.34 19.57
CA VAL A 76 9.32 3.36 19.14
C VAL A 76 10.07 4.64 18.76
N GLY A 77 10.99 5.11 19.61
CA GLY A 77 11.83 6.28 19.32
C GLY A 77 12.71 6.10 18.08
N GLU A 78 13.33 4.93 17.92
CA GLU A 78 14.12 4.55 16.75
C GLU A 78 13.27 4.63 15.46
N ALA A 79 12.09 4.04 15.46
CA ALA A 79 11.17 4.10 14.32
C ALA A 79 10.74 5.54 13.98
N TYR A 80 10.45 6.37 15.00
CA TYR A 80 10.12 7.79 14.77
C TYR A 80 11.29 8.57 14.15
N ALA A 81 12.50 8.37 14.65
CA ALA A 81 13.71 8.99 14.09
C ALA A 81 13.94 8.56 12.64
N MET A 82 13.80 7.26 12.35
CA MET A 82 13.90 6.71 11.00
C MET A 82 12.88 7.31 10.05
N VAL A 83 11.59 7.38 10.45
CA VAL A 83 10.54 8.01 9.64
C VAL A 83 10.84 9.50 9.40
N LYS A 84 11.31 10.23 10.42
CA LYS A 84 11.70 11.64 10.29
C LYS A 84 12.84 11.83 9.27
N ALA A 85 13.86 10.96 9.33
CA ALA A 85 14.96 10.97 8.37
C ALA A 85 14.46 10.67 6.94
N LEU A 86 13.59 9.66 6.77
CA LEU A 86 13.01 9.31 5.47
C LEU A 86 12.22 10.46 4.85
N ASN A 87 11.41 11.15 5.66
CA ASN A 87 10.65 12.31 5.21
C ASN A 87 11.58 13.45 4.79
N LYS A 88 12.66 13.70 5.53
CA LYS A 88 13.62 14.74 5.18
C LYS A 88 14.37 14.43 3.88
N MET A 89 14.79 13.17 3.69
CA MET A 89 15.40 12.74 2.42
C MET A 89 14.42 12.87 1.25
N THR A 90 13.15 12.55 1.46
CA THR A 90 12.11 12.71 0.44
C THR A 90 11.96 14.18 0.06
N GLU A 91 11.87 15.07 1.05
CA GLU A 91 11.78 16.52 0.83
C GLU A 91 12.96 17.05 0.01
N LEU A 92 14.19 16.68 0.39
CA LEU A 92 15.41 17.12 -0.29
C LEU A 92 15.57 16.55 -1.71
N GLY A 93 14.97 15.39 -1.98
CA GLY A 93 15.01 14.73 -3.29
C GLY A 93 13.86 15.10 -4.23
N MET A 94 12.90 15.93 -3.81
CA MET A 94 11.80 16.35 -4.67
C MET A 94 12.27 17.44 -5.64
N PRO A 95 12.08 17.28 -6.96
CA PRO A 95 12.40 18.33 -7.91
C PRO A 95 11.43 19.51 -7.75
N GLU A 96 11.96 20.73 -7.86
CA GLU A 96 11.12 21.93 -7.93
C GLU A 96 10.43 21.98 -9.29
N THR A 97 9.10 21.93 -9.28
CA THR A 97 8.30 22.08 -10.50
C THR A 97 7.90 23.54 -10.63
N SER A 98 8.41 24.23 -11.65
CA SER A 98 7.97 25.58 -12.01
C SER A 98 7.02 25.52 -13.20
N LEU A 99 5.94 26.30 -13.14
CA LEU A 99 5.05 26.47 -14.27
C LEU A 99 5.64 27.56 -15.17
N ILE A 100 6.12 27.17 -16.35
CA ILE A 100 6.58 28.12 -17.37
C ILE A 100 5.34 28.70 -18.04
N LYS A 101 5.15 30.02 -17.92
CA LYS A 101 4.11 30.77 -18.64
C LYS A 101 4.58 31.15 -20.03
#